data_AF-A0A3N5L5E1-F1
#
_entry.id   AF-A0A3N5L5E1-F1
#
_cell.length_a   1.000
_cell.length_b   1.000
_cell.length_c   1.000
_cell.angle_alpha   90.00
_cell.angle_beta   90.00
_cell.angle_gamma   90.00
#
_symmetry.space_group_name_H-M   'P 1'
#
loop_
_entity.id
_entity.type
_entity.pdbx_description
1 polymer ?
#
loop_
_entity_poly.entity_id
_entity_poly.type
_entity_poly.pdbx_seq_one_letter_code
_entity_poly.pdbx_strand_id
1 'polypeptide(L)' 'MKAIEFPTKIRKDKNIVVPDKYKKELRENQKARVIILLETEKDERAWEELTTDQFFNGYLVKDAAYDKL' A
#
# COMPACT_ATOMS: atom_id res chain seq x y z
N MET A 1 -0.09 -18.53 -12.29
CA MET A 1 -1.15 -17.51 -12.11
C MET A 1 -0.53 -16.16 -12.45
N LYS A 2 -1.16 -15.32 -13.29
CA LYS A 2 -0.66 -13.99 -13.65
C LYS A 2 -1.52 -12.94 -12.95
N ALA A 3 -0.89 -12.01 -12.23
CA ALA A 3 -1.57 -10.87 -11.62
C ALA A 3 -1.45 -9.65 -12.54
N ILE A 4 -2.52 -8.88 -12.65
CA ILE A 4 -2.56 -7.63 -13.42
C ILE A 4 -2.88 -6.52 -12.42
N GLU A 5 -1.96 -5.56 -12.29
CA GLU A 5 -2.11 -4.40 -11.41
C GLU A 5 -2.31 -3.15 -12.25
N PHE A 6 -3.25 -2.31 -11.83
CA PHE A 6 -3.47 -1.00 -12.42
C PHE A 6 -4.14 -0.06 -11.41
N PRO A 7 -3.75 1.22 -11.37
CA PRO A 7 -4.42 2.20 -10.55
C PRO A 7 -5.82 2.48 -11.11
N THR A 8 -6.81 2.54 -10.23
CA THR A 8 -8.20 2.85 -10.60
C THR A 8 -8.94 3.45 -9.40
N LYS A 9 -9.99 4.23 -9.68
CA LYS A 9 -10.92 4.69 -8.65
C LYS A 9 -12.15 3.80 -8.65
N ILE A 10 -12.69 3.57 -7.45
CA ILE A 10 -14.01 2.93 -7.30
C ILE A 10 -15.06 3.96 -7.73
N ARG A 11 -15.92 3.57 -8.68
CA ARG A 11 -17.01 4.44 -9.16
C ARG A 11 -18.16 4.49 -8.16
N LYS A 12 -19.09 5.43 -8.34
CA LYS A 12 -20.25 5.63 -7.44
C LYS A 12 -21.12 4.38 -7.28
N ASP A 13 -21.16 3.53 -8.29
CA ASP A 13 -21.87 2.25 -8.33
C ASP A 13 -21.08 1.09 -7.70
N LYS A 14 -19.95 1.38 -7.03
CA LYS A 14 -19.01 0.41 -6.45
C LYS A 14 -18.36 -0.52 -7.48
N ASN A 15 -18.35 -0.13 -8.75
CA ASN A 15 -17.70 -0.90 -9.81
C ASN A 15 -16.29 -0.40 -10.14
N ILE A 16 -15.43 -1.33 -10.55
CA ILE A 16 -14.09 -1.06 -11.09
C ILE A 16 -14.10 -1.38 -12.59
N VAL A 17 -13.47 -0.52 -13.41
CA VAL A 17 -13.30 -0.77 -14.84
C VAL A 17 -11.93 -1.33 -15.10
N VAL A 18 -11.86 -2.42 -15.83
CA VAL A 18 -10.59 -2.90 -16.38
C VAL A 18 -10.25 -2.10 -17.64
N PRO A 19 -9.08 -1.43 -17.69
CA PRO A 19 -8.62 -0.72 -18.88
C PRO A 19 -8.57 -1.62 -20.13
N ASP A 20 -8.85 -1.06 -21.30
CA ASP A 20 -8.92 -1.82 -22.57
C ASP A 20 -7.65 -2.61 -22.90
N LYS A 21 -6.47 -2.09 -22.50
CA LYS A 21 -5.18 -2.77 -22.66
C LYS A 21 -5.14 -4.16 -22.03
N TYR A 22 -5.91 -4.40 -20.97
CA TYR A 22 -5.94 -5.68 -20.27
C TYR A 22 -7.11 -6.57 -20.66
N LYS A 23 -8.11 -6.06 -21.42
CA LYS A 23 -9.25 -6.87 -21.87
C LYS A 23 -8.83 -8.06 -22.71
N LYS A 24 -7.76 -7.92 -23.50
CA LYS A 24 -7.19 -9.03 -24.31
C LYS A 24 -6.66 -10.18 -23.46
N GLU A 25 -6.30 -9.92 -22.20
CA GLU A 25 -5.82 -10.94 -21.27
C GLU A 25 -6.96 -11.65 -20.53
N LEU A 26 -8.15 -11.05 -20.52
CA LEU A 26 -9.35 -11.59 -19.90
C LEU A 26 -10.12 -12.44 -20.92
N ARG A 27 -9.91 -13.75 -20.87
CA ARG A 27 -10.65 -14.70 -21.70
C ARG A 27 -12.03 -14.97 -21.10
N GLU A 28 -13.03 -15.15 -21.95
CA GLU A 28 -14.38 -15.53 -21.53
C GLU A 28 -14.35 -16.84 -20.72
N ASN A 29 -15.20 -16.92 -19.69
CA ASN A 29 -15.35 -18.07 -18.78
C ASN A 29 -14.07 -18.50 -18.04
N GLN A 30 -13.02 -17.69 -18.03
CA GLN A 30 -11.81 -17.97 -17.26
C GLN A 30 -12.04 -17.68 -15.77
N LYS A 31 -11.71 -18.66 -14.91
CA LYS A 31 -11.69 -18.43 -13.46
C LYS A 31 -10.58 -17.44 -13.10
N ALA A 32 -10.95 -16.36 -12.41
CA ALA A 32 -10.02 -15.35 -11.92
C ALA A 32 -10.13 -15.20 -10.40
N ARG A 33 -9.00 -14.90 -9.75
CA ARG A 33 -8.94 -14.47 -8.35
C ARG A 33 -8.78 -12.96 -8.32
N VAL A 34 -9.71 -12.26 -7.69
CA VAL A 34 -9.69 -10.80 -7.57
C VAL A 34 -9.00 -10.42 -6.26
N ILE A 35 -8.04 -9.47 -6.35
CA ILE A 35 -7.41 -8.84 -5.20
C ILE A 35 -7.64 -7.33 -5.35
N ILE A 36 -8.16 -6.69 -4.31
CA ILE A 36 -8.42 -5.25 -4.28
C ILE A 36 -7.54 -4.68 -3.18
N LEU A 37 -6.61 -3.80 -3.55
CA LEU A 37 -5.83 -2.99 -2.62
C LEU A 37 -6.46 -1.60 -2.61
N LEU A 38 -6.83 -1.13 -1.42
CA LEU A 38 -7.34 0.22 -1.22
C LEU A 38 -6.21 1.07 -0.68
N GLU A 39 -5.93 2.18 -1.36
CA GLU A 39 -5.05 3.20 -0.81
C GLU A 39 -5.70 3.76 0.46
N THR A 40 -5.06 3.54 1.59
CA THR A 40 -5.54 4.06 2.88
C THR A 40 -4.60 5.19 3.26
N GLU A 41 -5.12 6.39 3.53
CA GLU A 41 -4.31 7.51 4.06
C GLU A 41 -3.59 7.15 5.39
N LYS A 42 -4.02 6.06 6.03
CA LYS A 42 -3.44 5.54 7.27
C LYS A 42 -2.10 4.86 7.09
N ASP A 43 -1.75 4.30 5.92
CA ASP A 43 -0.49 3.55 5.82
C ASP A 43 0.72 4.47 5.96
N GLU A 44 0.70 5.66 5.36
CA GLU A 44 1.79 6.63 5.52
C GLU A 44 1.87 7.15 6.96
N ARG A 45 0.74 7.54 7.57
CA ARG A 45 0.73 8.00 8.97
C ARG A 45 1.11 6.90 9.96
N ALA A 46 0.67 5.67 9.75
CA ALA A 46 1.05 4.54 10.61
C ALA A 46 2.54 4.20 10.47
N TRP A 47 3.11 4.32 9.26
CA TRP A 47 4.55 4.19 9.05
C TRP A 47 5.35 5.34 9.68
N GLU A 48 4.86 6.57 9.59
CA GLU A 48 5.44 7.74 10.27
C GLU A 48 5.38 7.59 11.79
N GLU A 49 4.24 7.18 12.35
CA GLU A 49 4.04 6.91 13.78
C GLU A 49 4.96 5.79 14.25
N LEU A 50 5.02 4.65 13.56
CA LEU A 50 5.91 3.54 13.90
C LEU A 50 7.39 3.93 13.82
N THR A 51 7.78 4.72 12.82
CA THR A 51 9.16 5.19 12.68
C THR A 51 9.52 6.16 13.80
N THR A 52 8.62 7.09 14.12
CA THR A 52 8.76 8.02 15.24
C THR A 52 8.95 7.25 16.55
N ASP A 53 8.03 6.33 16.85
CA ASP A 53 8.07 5.55 18.09
C ASP A 53 9.34 4.68 18.19
N GLN A 54 9.76 4.02 17.12
CA GLN A 54 10.95 3.17 17.14
C GLN A 54 12.26 3.98 17.14
N PHE A 55 12.30 5.12 16.46
CA PHE A 55 13.46 6.01 16.43
C PHE A 55 13.70 6.66 17.80
N PHE A 56 12.64 7.12 18.47
CA PHE A 56 12.77 7.71 19.80
C PHE A 56 12.98 6.66 20.92
N ASN A 57 12.41 5.46 20.81
CA ASN A 57 12.67 4.38 21.79
C ASN A 57 14.06 3.73 21.63
N GLY A 58 14.72 3.89 20.49
CA GLY A 58 16.10 3.44 20.26
C GLY A 58 17.17 4.39 20.82
N TYR A 59 16.84 5.66 21.04
CA TYR A 59 17.72 6.63 21.70
C TYR A 59 17.68 6.41 23.22
N LEU A 60 18.40 5.39 23.69
CA LEU A 60 18.72 5.29 25.11
C LEU A 60 19.62 6.47 25.49
N VAL A 61 19.36 7.09 26.65
CA VAL A 61 20.18 8.18 27.24
C VAL A 61 21.67 7.81 27.34
N LYS A 62 22.02 6.50 27.26
CA LYS A 62 23.39 5.99 27.22
C LYS A 62 24.13 6.26 25.89
N ASP A 63 23.42 6.44 24.78
CA ASP A 63 24.01 6.71 23.46
C ASP A 63 24.21 8.20 23.17
N ALA A 64 23.86 9.07 24.13
CA ALA A 64 24.10 10.51 24.12
C ALA A 64 25.57 10.87 24.40
N ALA A 65 26.52 10.07 23.90
CA ALA A 65 27.96 10.26 24.13
C ALA A 65 28.48 11.61 23.58
N TYR A 66 27.76 12.22 22.63
CA TYR A 66 28.11 13.48 21.99
C TYR A 66 27.23 14.67 22.41
N ASP A 67 26.23 14.49 23.28
CA ASP A 67 25.34 15.59 23.72
C ASP A 67 26.01 16.61 24.66
N LYS A 68 27.26 16.36 25.07
CA LYS A 68 28.01 17.22 26.00
C LYS A 68 29.31 17.80 25.42
N LEU A 69 29.43 17.85 24.09
CA LEU A 69 30.56 18.47 23.40
C LEU A 69 30.17 19.82 22.81
#